data_AF-A0AAJ8JR27-F1
#
_entry.id   AF-A0AAJ8JR27-F1
#
_cell.length_a   1.000
_cell.length_b   1.000
_cell.length_c   1.000
_cell.angle_alpha   90.00
_cell.angle_beta   90.00
_cell.angle_gamma   90.00
#
_symmetry.space_group_name_H-M   'P 1'
#
loop_
_entity.id
_entity.type
_entity.pdbx_description
1 polymer ?
#
loop_
_entity_poly.entity_id
_entity_poly.type
_entity_poly.pdbx_seq_one_letter_code
_entity_poly.pdbx_strand_id
1 'polypeptide(L)'
;MSLNTTNPYANNSQLTSTEKDVLWEYAKLSDKIKRAASLARETTKSPNESLLDELRVLEKRMGLVLTLVQASVWAFITVTACQKLYKLCTLQSYKPLVVTSIPTRDCVLQLHTKATSLQPF
;
A
#
# COMPACT_ATOMS: atom_id res chain seq x y z
N MET A 1 -4.69 13.56 36.13
CA MET A 1 -5.57 13.68 37.31
C MET A 1 -5.35 12.51 38.25
N SER A 2 -5.54 12.78 39.54
CA SER A 2 -4.82 12.28 40.74
C SER A 2 -4.46 10.78 40.77
N LEU A 3 -3.16 10.48 40.87
CA LEU A 3 -2.71 9.26 41.53
C LEU A 3 -2.83 9.54 43.03
N ASN A 4 -4.01 9.30 43.59
CA ASN A 4 -4.20 9.43 45.02
C ASN A 4 -3.16 8.52 45.69
N THR A 5 -2.26 9.08 46.50
CA THR A 5 -1.13 8.33 47.10
C THR A 5 -1.57 7.52 48.31
N THR A 6 -2.80 7.73 48.77
CA THR A 6 -3.36 7.14 49.99
C THR A 6 -4.56 6.28 49.64
N ASN A 7 -4.56 5.02 50.09
CA ASN A 7 -5.65 4.08 49.86
C ASN A 7 -6.93 4.56 50.60
N PRO A 8 -8.00 4.98 49.88
CA PRO A 8 -9.25 5.44 50.50
C PRO A 8 -10.05 4.30 51.14
N TYR A 9 -9.65 3.03 50.91
CA TYR A 9 -10.33 1.86 51.46
C TYR A 9 -9.74 1.38 52.80
N ALA A 10 -8.62 1.95 53.23
CA ALA A 10 -7.86 1.50 54.41
C ALA A 10 -8.68 1.49 55.71
N ASN A 11 -9.55 2.48 55.89
CA ASN A 11 -10.37 2.73 57.08
C ASN A 11 -11.72 2.00 57.09
N ASN A 12 -12.04 1.15 56.10
CA ASN A 12 -13.30 0.42 56.10
C ASN A 12 -13.27 -0.79 57.04
N SER A 13 -14.13 -0.82 58.06
CA SER A 13 -14.20 -1.91 59.04
C SER A 13 -14.90 -3.18 58.51
N GLN A 14 -15.65 -3.07 57.41
CA GLN A 14 -16.41 -4.19 56.82
C GLN A 14 -15.60 -5.04 55.83
N LEU A 15 -14.42 -4.57 55.42
CA LEU A 15 -13.59 -5.23 54.41
C LEU A 15 -12.36 -5.83 55.06
N THR A 16 -11.99 -7.03 54.64
CA THR A 16 -10.73 -7.66 55.03
C THR A 16 -9.53 -6.91 54.43
N SER A 17 -8.34 -7.08 55.03
CA SER A 17 -7.13 -6.35 54.58
C SER A 17 -6.80 -6.61 53.11
N THR A 18 -6.97 -7.85 52.65
CA THR A 18 -6.68 -8.26 51.27
C THR A 18 -7.67 -7.67 50.28
N GLU A 19 -8.97 -7.63 50.61
CA GLU A 19 -9.99 -7.02 49.75
C GLU A 19 -9.73 -5.53 49.51
N LYS A 20 -9.26 -4.81 50.53
CA LYS A 20 -8.90 -3.38 50.42
C LYS A 20 -7.73 -3.14 49.48
N ASP A 21 -6.71 -3.99 49.56
CA ASP A 21 -5.52 -3.86 48.72
C ASP A 21 -5.85 -4.19 47.26
N VAL A 22 -6.66 -5.23 47.04
CA VAL A 22 -7.11 -5.60 45.69
C VAL A 22 -7.96 -4.47 45.08
N LEU A 23 -8.96 -3.94 45.80
CA LEU A 23 -9.77 -2.81 45.31
C LEU A 23 -8.92 -1.59 44.94
N TRP A 24 -7.89 -1.33 45.74
CA TRP A 24 -6.98 -0.24 45.52
C TRP A 24 -6.14 -0.42 44.25
N GLU A 25 -5.59 -1.61 44.03
CA GLU A 25 -4.84 -1.91 42.82
C GLU A 25 -5.72 -1.90 41.57
N TYR A 26 -6.97 -2.38 41.66
CA TYR A 26 -7.94 -2.27 40.56
C TYR A 26 -8.31 -0.81 40.24
N ALA A 27 -8.47 0.03 41.26
CA ALA A 27 -8.71 1.47 41.05
C ALA A 27 -7.54 2.11 40.29
N LYS A 28 -6.30 1.86 40.72
CA LYS A 28 -5.08 2.33 40.02
C LYS A 28 -5.01 1.81 38.58
N LEU A 29 -5.30 0.53 38.36
CA LEU A 29 -5.28 -0.08 37.03
C LEU A 29 -6.33 0.57 36.13
N SER A 30 -7.55 0.78 36.64
CA SER A 30 -8.62 1.41 35.87
C SER A 30 -8.26 2.83 35.41
N ASP A 31 -7.56 3.60 36.25
CA ASP A 31 -7.09 4.93 35.90
C ASP A 31 -5.95 4.89 34.87
N LYS A 32 -5.05 3.91 34.96
CA LYS A 32 -4.03 3.67 33.92
C LYS A 32 -4.69 3.29 32.59
N ILE A 33 -5.71 2.44 32.61
CA ILE A 33 -6.46 2.04 31.40
C ILE A 33 -7.18 3.24 30.80
N LYS A 34 -7.82 4.09 31.61
CA LYS A 34 -8.45 5.33 31.12
C LYS A 34 -7.44 6.28 30.46
N ARG A 35 -6.23 6.40 31.03
CA ARG A 35 -5.14 7.19 30.44
C ARG A 35 -4.63 6.58 29.12
N ALA A 36 -4.47 5.27 29.07
CA ALA A 36 -4.10 4.59 27.83
C ALA A 36 -5.18 4.78 26.75
N ALA A 37 -6.46 4.67 27.12
CA ALA A 37 -7.58 4.92 26.22
C ALA A 37 -7.65 6.38 25.75
N SER A 38 -7.36 7.36 26.63
CA SER A 38 -7.32 8.77 26.24
C SER A 38 -6.16 9.05 25.30
N LEU A 39 -4.97 8.49 25.57
CA LEU A 39 -3.80 8.62 24.70
C LEU A 39 -4.04 7.96 23.34
N ALA A 40 -4.65 6.77 23.31
CA ALA A 40 -5.04 6.10 22.07
C ALA A 40 -6.06 6.94 21.28
N ARG A 41 -7.02 7.59 21.95
CA ARG A 41 -7.95 8.52 21.29
C ARG A 41 -7.23 9.74 20.72
N GLU A 42 -6.26 10.29 21.44
CA GLU A 42 -5.47 11.44 21.00
C GLU A 42 -4.62 11.11 19.77
N THR A 43 -3.97 9.94 19.75
CA THR A 43 -3.23 9.45 18.58
C THR A 43 -4.14 9.13 17.40
N THR A 44 -5.37 8.65 17.62
CA THR A 44 -6.35 8.48 16.53
C THR A 44 -6.96 9.77 16.03
N LYS A 45 -6.97 10.85 16.84
CA LYS A 45 -7.52 12.16 16.46
C LYS A 45 -6.49 13.04 15.75
N SER A 46 -5.21 12.79 15.98
CA SER A 46 -4.08 13.41 15.28
C SER A 46 -3.26 12.36 14.52
N PRO A 47 -3.88 11.52 13.65
CA PRO A 47 -3.08 10.70 12.77
C PRO A 47 -2.26 11.68 11.92
N ASN A 48 -0.93 11.54 11.97
CA ASN A 48 0.01 12.51 11.44
C ASN A 48 -0.32 12.86 9.97
N GLU A 49 -1.02 13.97 9.74
CA GLU A 49 -1.35 14.48 8.39
C GLU A 49 -0.07 14.63 7.56
N SER A 50 1.04 15.00 8.23
CA SER A 50 2.38 15.00 7.65
C SER A 50 2.80 13.65 7.05
N LEU A 51 2.48 12.54 7.73
CA LEU A 51 2.81 11.20 7.25
C LEU A 51 1.94 10.83 6.04
N LEU A 52 0.64 11.19 6.07
CA LEU A 52 -0.24 10.97 4.92
C LEU A 52 0.19 11.79 3.70
N ASP A 53 0.65 13.02 3.90
CA ASP A 53 1.16 13.86 2.80
C ASP A 53 2.46 13.33 2.21
N GLU A 54 3.38 12.84 3.04
CA GLU A 54 4.59 12.16 2.58
C GLU A 54 4.27 10.88 1.78
N LEU A 55 3.32 10.07 2.25
CA LEU A 55 2.87 8.87 1.54
C LEU A 55 2.25 9.21 0.18
N ARG A 56 1.41 10.26 0.09
CA ARG A 56 0.83 10.71 -1.19
C ARG A 56 1.90 11.18 -2.18
N VAL A 57 2.94 11.86 -1.72
CA VAL A 57 4.07 12.27 -2.58
C VAL A 57 4.85 11.04 -3.07
N LEU A 58 5.06 10.06 -2.19
CA LEU A 58 5.74 8.82 -2.55
C LEU A 58 4.94 8.00 -3.58
N GLU A 59 3.62 7.90 -3.40
CA GLU A 59 2.70 7.23 -4.33
C GLU A 59 2.78 7.85 -5.73
N LYS A 60 2.75 9.18 -5.84
CA LYS A 60 2.86 9.87 -7.13
C LYS A 60 4.18 9.57 -7.84
N ARG A 61 5.28 9.51 -7.09
CA ARG A 61 6.61 9.21 -7.65
C ARG A 61 6.71 7.74 -8.08
N MET A 62 6.22 6.82 -7.25
CA MET A 62 6.24 5.39 -7.54
C MET A 62 5.32 5.03 -8.71
N GLY A 63 4.13 5.63 -8.81
CA GLY A 63 3.20 5.40 -9.92
C GLY A 63 3.78 5.84 -11.26
N LEU A 64 4.52 6.95 -11.30
CA LEU A 64 5.23 7.40 -12.51
C LEU A 64 6.37 6.45 -12.88
N VAL A 65 7.16 5.99 -11.91
CA VAL A 65 8.23 5.01 -12.17
C VAL A 65 7.65 3.68 -12.65
N LEU A 66 6.58 3.17 -12.04
CA LEU A 66 5.94 1.91 -12.41
C LEU A 66 5.38 1.96 -13.84
N THR A 67 4.71 3.05 -14.21
CA THR A 67 4.16 3.23 -15.56
C THR A 67 5.27 3.34 -16.62
N LEU A 68 6.37 4.03 -16.32
CA LEU A 68 7.55 4.07 -17.20
C LEU A 68 8.18 2.70 -17.39
N VAL A 69 8.35 1.93 -16.31
CA VAL A 69 8.90 0.57 -16.37
C VAL A 69 7.98 -0.34 -17.17
N GLN A 70 6.67 -0.33 -16.89
CA GLN A 70 5.69 -1.13 -17.59
C GLN A 70 5.68 -0.78 -19.10
N ALA A 71 5.65 0.50 -19.46
CA ALA A 71 5.73 0.95 -20.85
C ALA A 71 7.02 0.50 -21.54
N SER A 72 8.17 0.59 -20.86
CA SER A 72 9.47 0.15 -21.42
C SER A 72 9.51 -1.36 -21.70
N VAL A 73 8.92 -2.17 -20.83
CA VAL A 73 8.84 -3.63 -21.01
C VAL A 73 7.91 -3.97 -22.17
N TRP A 74 6.75 -3.31 -22.27
CA TRP A 74 5.85 -3.51 -23.40
C TRP A 74 6.49 -3.11 -24.74
N ALA A 75 7.23 -2.00 -24.76
CA ALA A 75 7.99 -1.58 -25.94
C ALA A 75 9.02 -2.65 -26.33
N PHE A 76 9.78 -3.18 -25.38
CA PHE A 76 10.76 -4.24 -25.62
C PHE A 76 10.13 -5.54 -26.13
N ILE A 77 9.02 -5.99 -25.54
CA ILE A 77 8.29 -7.18 -25.98
C ILE A 77 7.77 -6.99 -27.42
N THR A 78 7.22 -5.81 -27.72
CA THR A 78 6.70 -5.50 -29.07
C THR A 78 7.82 -5.49 -30.11
N VAL A 79 8.96 -4.89 -29.80
CA VAL A 79 10.14 -4.85 -30.69
C VAL A 79 10.69 -6.24 -30.95
N THR A 80 10.86 -7.06 -29.91
CA THR A 80 11.40 -8.42 -30.04
C THR A 80 10.45 -9.35 -30.79
N ALA A 81 9.14 -9.22 -30.60
CA ALA A 81 8.13 -9.94 -31.37
C ALA A 81 8.19 -9.55 -32.87
N CYS A 82 8.28 -8.25 -33.16
CA CYS A 82 8.37 -7.75 -34.53
C CYS A 82 9.67 -8.20 -35.23
N GLN A 83 10.80 -8.25 -34.50
CA GLN A 83 12.08 -8.69 -35.06
C GLN A 83 12.11 -10.18 -35.40
N LYS A 84 11.46 -11.03 -34.59
CA LYS A 84 11.29 -12.46 -34.90
C LYS A 84 10.47 -12.67 -36.16
N LEU A 85 9.37 -11.93 -36.32
CA LEU A 85 8.53 -11.97 -37.53
C LEU A 85 9.28 -11.46 -38.76
N TYR A 86 10.05 -10.37 -38.64
CA TYR A 86 10.88 -9.87 -39.74
C TYR A 86 11.93 -10.90 -40.19
N LYS A 87 12.63 -11.56 -39.26
CA LYS A 87 13.61 -12.62 -39.59
C LYS A 87 12.97 -13.82 -40.29
N LEU A 88 11.79 -14.26 -39.85
CA LEU A 88 11.03 -15.33 -40.51
C LEU A 88 10.58 -14.90 -41.91
N CYS A 89 10.18 -13.63 -42.09
CA CYS A 89 9.78 -13.09 -43.39
C CYS A 89 10.98 -12.98 -44.36
N THR A 90 12.17 -12.58 -43.88
CA THR A 90 13.39 -12.51 -44.71
C THR A 90 13.96 -13.87 -45.12
N LEU A 91 13.66 -14.96 -44.40
CA LEU A 91 14.06 -16.31 -44.79
C LEU A 91 13.08 -16.97 -45.78
N GLN A 92 11.85 -16.44 -45.91
CA GLN A 92 10.82 -16.95 -46.83
C GLN A 92 10.81 -16.21 -48.19
N SER A 93 11.54 -15.10 -48.34
CA SER A 93 11.56 -14.35 -49.60
C SER A 93 12.85 -13.57 -49.83
N TYR A 94 13.73 -14.14 -50.66
CA TYR A 94 14.57 -13.34 -51.55
C TYR A 94 13.67 -12.83 -52.70
N LYS A 95 12.76 -11.90 -52.40
CA LYS A 95 12.03 -11.14 -53.40
C LYS A 95 11.89 -9.71 -52.90
N PRO A 96 12.41 -8.72 -53.64
CA PRO A 96 12.49 -7.36 -53.13
C PRO A 96 11.10 -6.74 -53.21
N LEU A 97 10.38 -6.72 -52.08
CA LEU A 97 9.23 -5.85 -51.94
C LEU A 97 9.70 -4.55 -51.29
N VAL A 98 9.62 -3.51 -52.10
CA VAL A 98 9.85 -2.10 -51.81
C VAL A 98 9.39 -1.72 -50.41
N VAL A 99 10.30 -1.07 -49.68
CA VAL A 99 10.11 -0.43 -48.39
C VAL A 99 9.06 0.69 -48.52
N THR A 100 7.78 0.37 -48.42
CA THR A 100 6.72 1.37 -48.19
C THR A 100 5.55 0.75 -47.42
N SER A 101 5.70 0.59 -46.11
CA SER A 101 4.68 0.97 -45.13
C SER A 101 5.07 0.41 -43.77
N ILE A 102 5.22 1.35 -42.85
CA ILE A 102 5.35 1.14 -41.42
C ILE A 102 4.21 0.20 -40.96
N PRO A 103 4.46 -0.90 -40.23
CA PRO A 103 3.39 -1.81 -39.80
C PRO A 103 2.66 -1.18 -38.60
N THR A 104 1.85 -0.15 -38.84
CA THR A 104 1.33 0.72 -37.75
C THR A 104 -0.14 0.52 -37.41
N ARG A 105 -0.91 -0.33 -38.10
CA ARG A 105 -2.32 -0.54 -37.73
C ARG A 105 -2.68 -1.97 -37.36
N ASP A 106 -2.33 -2.96 -38.17
CA ASP A 106 -2.85 -4.32 -37.92
C ASP A 106 -2.11 -5.07 -36.81
N CYS A 107 -0.81 -4.81 -36.63
CA CYS A 107 -0.03 -5.42 -35.55
C CYS A 107 -0.36 -4.80 -34.18
N VAL A 108 -0.67 -3.49 -34.15
CA VAL A 108 -1.06 -2.76 -32.93
C VAL A 108 -2.46 -3.17 -32.47
N LEU A 109 -3.40 -3.35 -33.40
CA LEU A 109 -4.78 -3.75 -33.07
C LEU A 109 -4.83 -5.16 -32.47
N GLN A 110 -4.03 -6.12 -32.94
CA GLN A 110 -4.00 -7.47 -32.34
C GLN A 110 -3.34 -7.54 -30.96
N LEU A 111 -2.41 -6.63 -30.65
CA LEU A 111 -1.83 -6.52 -29.32
C LEU A 111 -2.79 -5.87 -28.32
N HIS A 112 -3.59 -4.89 -28.76
CA HIS A 112 -4.54 -4.20 -27.88
C HIS A 112 -5.70 -5.11 -27.44
N THR A 113 -6.23 -5.96 -28.33
CA THR A 113 -7.29 -6.93 -27.96
C THR A 113 -6.81 -8.00 -26.98
N LYS A 114 -5.51 -8.32 -27.00
CA LYS A 114 -4.91 -9.33 -26.10
C LYS A 114 -4.39 -8.74 -24.79
N ALA A 115 -4.11 -7.44 -24.74
CA ALA A 115 -3.72 -6.72 -23.53
C ALA A 115 -4.91 -6.42 -22.60
N THR A 116 -6.11 -6.17 -23.15
CA THR A 116 -7.32 -5.91 -22.34
C THR A 116 -7.84 -7.15 -21.59
N SER A 117 -7.43 -8.37 -21.98
CA SER A 117 -7.86 -9.60 -21.27
C SER A 117 -6.91 -10.03 -20.13
N LEU A 118 -5.87 -9.26 -19.81
CA LEU A 118 -4.83 -9.64 -18.84
C LEU A 118 -4.57 -8.58 -17.76
N GLN A 119 -5.45 -7.60 -17.61
CA GLN A 119 -5.51 -6.76 -16.41
C GLN A 119 -6.55 -7.30 -15.43
N PRO A 120 -6.16 -8.10 -14.42
CA PRO A 120 -6.75 -7.95 -13.10
C PRO A 120 -5.97 -6.84 -12.37
N PHE A 121 -6.71 -5.80 -11.98
CA PHE A 121 -6.29 -4.59 -11.24
C PHE A 121 -5.61 -3.49 -12.05
#